data_AF-A0A1H6M228-F1
#
_entry.id   AF-A0A1H6M228-F1
#
_cell.length_a   1.000
_cell.length_b   1.000
_cell.length_c   1.000
_cell.angle_alpha   90.00
_cell.angle_beta   90.00
_cell.angle_gamma   90.00
#
_symmetry.space_group_name_H-M   'P 1'
#
loop_
_entity.id
_entity.type
_entity.pdbx_description
1 polymer ?
#
loop_
_entity_poly.entity_id
_entity_poly.type
_entity_poly.pdbx_seq_one_letter_code
_entity_poly.pdbx_strand_id
1 'polypeptide(L)'
;MKIKLKDLGAIKQAEFEMGDLTIICGKNNTGKTYTTYALFGFLELKNKFLQIEVKDTYVEDLLSSGSVSIDLADYRNKIGGYLKQACQKYSKQLANIFASKESLFQSAQFDIKTTKNLSLEKEFKQTVGSNENQMFSLTKAKNSNHLIISLLSKKDQTELPKQIIKNIIEDFIVEILFDDLLPNVFIASAERTGAAIFKDELDFARTRLLKEMHGNKEVDPIDLLFKNYHDYPLPVEKNVEFIRRLKKISKKDSFIVKEHPDILKKFSDILGGKYQLDKSDNLIFRPNKSTIKLELGESSSAVRSLLDLGFYMKHIAKPNDLLIIDEPELNLHPENQRLIAQILANLVNLGIKVFITTHSDYITKEFSTLIMLNSDANNDYLKTIANKEGYKCNDLLKPQQVKMYVAKKASIKLDGNTRKTRNNTLTPVEIDDKLGISGGGFEDTIDKMNKIQESIIWQ
;
A
#
# COMPACT_ATOMS: atom_id res chain seq x y z
N MET A 1 5.34 5.18 -11.83
CA MET A 1 5.70 3.74 -11.94
C MET A 1 4.60 3.07 -12.73
N LYS A 2 4.94 2.24 -13.73
CA LYS A 2 3.95 1.58 -14.59
C LYS A 2 3.95 0.08 -14.34
N ILE A 3 2.78 -0.50 -14.12
CA ILE A 3 2.59 -1.90 -13.77
C ILE A 3 1.92 -2.61 -14.94
N LYS A 4 2.42 -3.80 -15.25
CA LYS A 4 1.87 -4.69 -16.26
C LYS A 4 1.47 -6.00 -15.62
N LEU A 5 0.25 -6.42 -15.94
CA LEU A 5 -0.33 -7.67 -15.50
C LEU A 5 -0.69 -8.50 -16.72
N LYS A 6 -0.43 -9.80 -16.67
CA LYS A 6 -0.85 -10.74 -17.70
C LYS A 6 -1.30 -12.04 -17.04
N ASP A 7 -2.40 -12.60 -17.54
CA ASP A 7 -2.95 -13.88 -17.11
C ASP A 7 -3.09 -14.01 -15.58
N LEU A 8 -3.50 -12.92 -14.92
CA LEU A 8 -3.63 -12.82 -13.48
C LEU A 8 -5.09 -12.85 -13.05
N GLY A 9 -5.56 -14.03 -12.66
CA GLY A 9 -6.95 -14.25 -12.26
C GLY A 9 -7.92 -13.85 -13.38
N ALA A 10 -8.81 -12.90 -13.09
CA ALA A 10 -9.76 -12.40 -14.09
C ALA A 10 -9.12 -11.52 -15.16
N ILE A 11 -7.92 -10.95 -14.93
CA ILE A 11 -7.25 -10.04 -15.88
C ILE A 11 -6.48 -10.85 -16.91
N LYS A 12 -6.81 -10.67 -18.20
CA LYS A 12 -6.04 -11.30 -19.29
C LYS A 12 -4.75 -10.53 -19.55
N GLN A 13 -4.85 -9.21 -19.68
CA GLN A 13 -3.71 -8.32 -19.82
C GLN A 13 -4.14 -6.91 -19.41
N ALA A 14 -3.35 -6.22 -18.60
CA ALA A 14 -3.60 -4.85 -18.20
C ALA A 14 -2.27 -4.09 -18.02
N GLU A 15 -2.32 -2.78 -18.24
CA GLU A 15 -1.23 -1.87 -17.95
C GLU A 15 -1.80 -0.61 -17.30
N PHE A 16 -1.26 -0.22 -16.14
CA PHE A 16 -1.70 0.97 -15.43
C PHE A 16 -0.51 1.69 -14.81
N GLU A 17 -0.67 2.98 -14.53
CA GLU A 17 0.33 3.84 -13.93
C GLU A 17 -0.13 4.30 -12.55
N MET A 18 0.80 4.30 -11.59
CA MET A 18 0.56 4.84 -10.26
C MET A 18 0.65 6.36 -10.28
N GLY A 19 -0.44 7.03 -9.89
CA GLY A 19 -0.46 8.44 -9.48
C GLY A 19 -0.25 8.60 -7.98
N ASP A 20 -0.40 9.83 -7.49
CA ASP A 20 -0.43 10.10 -6.05
C ASP A 20 -1.74 9.57 -5.44
N LEU A 21 -2.85 9.73 -6.16
CA LEU A 21 -4.10 9.00 -5.95
C LEU A 21 -4.35 8.06 -7.13
N THR A 22 -4.41 6.76 -6.87
CA THR A 22 -4.73 5.75 -7.89
C THR A 22 -6.05 5.07 -7.54
N ILE A 23 -7.01 5.06 -8.46
CA ILE A 23 -8.36 4.53 -8.25
C ILE A 23 -8.61 3.42 -9.26
N ILE A 24 -9.00 2.24 -8.80
CA ILE A 24 -9.54 1.18 -9.66
C ILE A 24 -10.99 0.94 -9.30
N CYS A 25 -11.90 1.24 -10.22
CA CYS A 25 -13.32 0.97 -10.06
C CYS A 25 -13.81 -0.14 -11.01
N GLY A 26 -15.06 -0.57 -10.86
CA GLY A 26 -15.69 -1.53 -11.78
C GLY A 26 -16.34 -2.70 -11.06
N LYS A 27 -17.09 -3.52 -11.79
CA LYS A 27 -17.95 -4.59 -11.23
C LYS A 27 -17.15 -5.68 -10.48
N ASN A 28 -17.85 -6.48 -9.68
CA ASN A 28 -17.26 -7.65 -9.02
C ASN A 28 -16.71 -8.62 -10.07
N ASN A 29 -15.69 -9.41 -9.70
CA ASN A 29 -15.09 -10.44 -10.56
C ASN A 29 -14.42 -9.91 -11.85
N THR A 30 -13.99 -8.64 -11.85
CA THR A 30 -13.29 -8.01 -12.99
C THR A 30 -11.77 -7.94 -12.81
N GLY A 31 -11.24 -8.37 -11.65
CA GLY A 31 -9.80 -8.45 -11.39
C GLY A 31 -9.20 -7.32 -10.55
N LYS A 32 -10.03 -6.51 -9.88
CA LYS A 32 -9.61 -5.46 -8.96
C LYS A 32 -8.74 -6.00 -7.82
N THR A 33 -9.26 -6.94 -7.03
CA THR A 33 -8.52 -7.58 -5.92
C THR A 33 -7.23 -8.24 -6.39
N TYR A 34 -7.25 -8.92 -7.55
CA TYR A 34 -6.03 -9.48 -8.16
C TYR A 34 -4.98 -8.41 -8.46
N THR A 35 -5.39 -7.27 -9.00
CA THR A 35 -4.49 -6.14 -9.25
C THR A 35 -3.90 -5.58 -7.96
N THR A 36 -4.76 -5.32 -6.97
CA THR A 36 -4.38 -4.77 -5.66
C THR A 36 -3.40 -5.70 -4.94
N TYR A 37 -3.71 -6.99 -4.86
CA TYR A 37 -2.94 -7.97 -4.07
C TYR A 37 -1.59 -8.28 -4.71
N ALA A 38 -1.51 -8.32 -6.04
CA ALA A 38 -0.24 -8.51 -6.73
C ALA A 38 0.68 -7.28 -6.59
N LEU A 39 0.13 -6.07 -6.67
CA LEU A 39 0.91 -4.85 -6.41
C LEU A 39 1.41 -4.82 -4.96
N PHE A 40 0.50 -5.04 -4.00
CA PHE A 40 0.85 -5.08 -2.58
C PHE A 40 1.93 -6.13 -2.31
N GLY A 41 1.73 -7.37 -2.77
CA GLY A 41 2.65 -8.46 -2.47
C GLY A 41 4.05 -8.25 -3.03
N PHE A 42 4.18 -7.61 -4.21
CA PHE A 42 5.51 -7.24 -4.73
C PHE A 42 6.19 -6.20 -3.83
N LEU A 43 5.46 -5.15 -3.43
CA LEU A 43 6.02 -4.05 -2.63
C LEU A 43 6.37 -4.49 -1.21
N GLU A 44 5.51 -5.30 -0.57
CA GLU A 44 5.76 -5.86 0.77
C GLU A 44 6.99 -6.77 0.78
N LEU A 45 7.18 -7.56 -0.28
CA LEU A 45 8.27 -8.52 -0.39
C LEU A 45 9.44 -8.00 -1.25
N LYS A 46 9.51 -6.70 -1.55
CA LYS A 46 10.47 -6.14 -2.51
C LYS A 46 11.92 -6.51 -2.19
N ASN A 47 12.31 -6.47 -0.92
CA ASN A 47 13.66 -6.81 -0.46
C ASN A 47 14.00 -8.30 -0.64
N LYS A 48 13.00 -9.19 -0.69
CA LYS A 48 13.22 -10.61 -0.96
C LYS A 48 13.56 -10.88 -2.43
N PHE A 49 13.06 -10.04 -3.34
CA PHE A 49 13.18 -10.26 -4.79
C PHE A 49 14.19 -9.35 -5.47
N LEU A 50 14.41 -8.14 -4.94
CA LEU A 50 15.43 -7.20 -5.39
C LEU A 50 16.78 -7.62 -4.82
N GLN A 51 17.51 -8.39 -5.61
CA GLN A 51 18.87 -8.80 -5.29
C GLN A 51 19.84 -8.10 -6.22
N ILE A 52 20.91 -7.55 -5.66
CA ILE A 52 21.95 -6.82 -6.36
C ILE A 52 23.29 -7.46 -6.06
N GLU A 53 24.06 -7.72 -7.11
CA GLU A 53 25.41 -8.26 -6.96
C GLU A 53 26.39 -7.20 -6.45
N VAL A 54 26.85 -7.37 -5.22
CA VAL A 54 27.96 -6.60 -4.62
C VAL A 54 29.29 -7.29 -4.96
N LYS A 55 30.29 -6.54 -5.43
CA LYS A 55 31.62 -7.09 -5.73
C LYS A 55 32.32 -7.52 -4.44
N ASP A 56 32.96 -8.69 -4.44
CA ASP A 56 33.68 -9.19 -3.25
C ASP A 56 34.84 -8.27 -2.86
N THR A 57 35.44 -7.59 -3.83
CA THR A 57 36.50 -6.60 -3.61
C THR A 57 36.05 -5.48 -2.67
N TYR A 58 34.78 -5.07 -2.69
CA TYR A 58 34.31 -4.03 -1.76
C TYR A 58 34.32 -4.48 -0.30
N VAL A 59 34.00 -5.75 -0.06
CA VAL A 59 34.05 -6.34 1.29
C VAL A 59 35.49 -6.50 1.74
N GLU A 60 36.38 -6.92 0.84
CA GLU A 60 37.81 -7.08 1.11
C GLU A 60 38.50 -5.74 1.39
N ASP A 61 38.20 -4.70 0.61
CA ASP A 61 38.69 -3.33 0.82
C ASP A 61 38.19 -2.76 2.13
N LEU A 62 36.91 -2.96 2.47
CA LEU A 62 36.34 -2.50 3.74
C LEU A 62 37.04 -3.15 4.94
N LEU A 63 37.27 -4.46 4.89
CA LEU A 63 37.91 -5.21 5.98
C LEU A 63 39.41 -4.91 6.11
N SER A 64 40.11 -4.68 4.99
CA SER A 64 41.56 -4.44 4.98
C SER A 64 41.93 -2.98 5.28
N SER A 65 41.27 -2.02 4.64
CA SER A 65 41.60 -0.60 4.73
C SER A 65 40.79 0.17 5.78
N GLY A 66 39.67 -0.39 6.24
CA GLY A 66 38.77 0.26 7.18
C GLY A 66 37.63 1.04 6.52
N SER A 67 37.68 1.29 5.22
CA SER A 67 36.63 2.02 4.50
C SER A 67 36.60 1.67 3.01
N VAL A 68 35.42 1.70 2.40
CA VAL A 68 35.26 1.52 0.94
C VAL A 68 34.35 2.60 0.37
N SER A 69 34.64 3.06 -0.84
CA SER A 69 33.79 3.96 -1.62
C SER A 69 33.18 3.20 -2.79
N ILE A 70 31.86 3.14 -2.85
CA ILE A 70 31.10 2.43 -3.89
C ILE A 70 30.43 3.47 -4.79
N ASP A 71 30.72 3.45 -6.09
CA ASP A 71 30.00 4.27 -7.07
C ASP A 71 28.64 3.65 -7.42
N LEU A 72 27.57 4.36 -7.08
CA LEU A 72 26.19 3.93 -7.32
C LEU A 72 25.74 4.17 -8.76
N ALA A 73 26.50 4.89 -9.59
CA ALA A 73 26.13 5.15 -10.99
C ALA A 73 26.02 3.86 -11.82
N ASP A 74 26.94 2.91 -11.60
CA ASP A 74 26.93 1.60 -12.27
C ASP A 74 25.65 0.81 -11.94
N TYR A 75 25.25 0.83 -10.66
CA TYR A 75 24.05 0.16 -10.20
C TYR A 75 22.78 0.85 -10.72
N ARG A 76 22.78 2.18 -10.75
CA ARG A 76 21.69 3.00 -11.29
C ARG A 76 21.39 2.65 -12.75
N ASN A 77 22.42 2.47 -13.57
CA ASN A 77 22.26 2.09 -14.98
C ASN A 77 21.63 0.70 -15.18
N LYS A 78 21.66 -0.16 -14.15
CA LYS A 78 21.16 -1.54 -14.19
C LYS A 78 19.79 -1.72 -13.51
N ILE A 79 19.18 -0.66 -12.99
CA ILE A 79 17.88 -0.71 -12.27
C ILE A 79 16.81 -1.46 -13.06
N GLY A 80 16.67 -1.20 -14.36
CA GLY A 80 15.68 -1.89 -15.21
C GLY A 80 15.91 -3.40 -15.28
N GLY A 81 17.17 -3.85 -15.25
CA GLY A 81 17.54 -5.26 -15.18
C GLY A 81 17.19 -5.89 -13.83
N TYR A 82 17.53 -5.22 -12.72
CA TYR A 82 17.20 -5.69 -11.37
C TYR A 82 15.69 -5.81 -11.16
N LEU A 83 14.90 -4.80 -11.56
CA LEU A 83 13.44 -4.85 -11.50
C LEU A 83 12.87 -6.00 -12.32
N LYS A 84 13.34 -6.16 -13.58
CA LYS A 84 12.87 -7.23 -14.44
C LYS A 84 13.12 -8.61 -13.83
N GLN A 85 14.31 -8.84 -13.26
CA GLN A 85 14.63 -10.10 -12.59
C GLN A 85 13.78 -10.31 -11.33
N ALA A 86 13.61 -9.27 -10.51
CA ALA A 86 12.76 -9.32 -9.32
C ALA A 86 11.30 -9.65 -9.68
N CYS A 87 10.74 -8.98 -10.69
CA CYS A 87 9.39 -9.22 -11.20
C CYS A 87 9.22 -10.65 -11.76
N GLN A 88 10.23 -11.19 -12.45
CA GLN A 88 10.23 -12.58 -12.92
C GLN A 88 10.22 -13.59 -11.76
N LYS A 89 11.04 -13.36 -10.72
CA LYS A 89 11.04 -14.20 -9.51
C LYS A 89 9.71 -14.10 -8.78
N TYR A 90 9.17 -12.88 -8.63
CA TYR A 90 7.89 -12.61 -7.98
C TYR A 90 6.71 -13.25 -8.71
N SER A 91 6.69 -13.21 -10.05
CA SER A 91 5.62 -13.82 -10.85
C SER A 91 5.45 -15.31 -10.55
N LYS A 92 6.55 -16.03 -10.29
CA LYS A 92 6.51 -17.45 -9.89
C LYS A 92 5.94 -17.69 -8.48
N GLN A 93 5.88 -16.65 -7.65
CA GLN A 93 5.40 -16.72 -6.27
C GLN A 93 3.96 -16.24 -6.12
N LEU A 94 3.30 -15.79 -7.20
CA LEU A 94 1.93 -15.26 -7.15
C LEU A 94 0.94 -16.23 -6.50
N ALA A 95 1.03 -17.53 -6.80
CA ALA A 95 0.17 -18.53 -6.16
C ALA A 95 0.21 -18.48 -4.62
N ASN A 96 1.40 -18.28 -4.04
CA ASN A 96 1.58 -18.13 -2.60
C ASN A 96 0.99 -16.82 -2.07
N ILE A 97 1.16 -15.72 -2.81
CA ILE A 97 0.57 -14.41 -2.45
C ILE A 97 -0.95 -14.49 -2.34
N PHE A 98 -1.57 -15.28 -3.20
CA PHE A 98 -3.02 -15.46 -3.25
C PHE A 98 -3.53 -16.66 -2.43
N ALA A 99 -2.66 -17.38 -1.71
CA ALA A 99 -3.02 -18.61 -1.01
C ALA A 99 -3.81 -19.60 -1.91
N SER A 100 -3.27 -19.85 -3.11
CA SER A 100 -3.97 -20.58 -4.16
C SER A 100 -3.07 -21.60 -4.84
N LYS A 101 -3.68 -22.52 -5.60
CA LYS A 101 -2.99 -23.55 -6.38
C LYS A 101 -2.08 -22.94 -7.45
N GLU A 102 -0.84 -23.44 -7.54
CA GLU A 102 0.14 -23.00 -8.54
C GLU A 102 -0.35 -23.14 -9.98
N SER A 103 -1.16 -24.17 -10.27
CA SER A 103 -1.73 -24.41 -11.60
C SER A 103 -2.55 -23.23 -12.15
N LEU A 104 -3.15 -22.43 -11.27
CA LEU A 104 -3.93 -21.24 -11.66
C LEU A 104 -3.06 -20.03 -12.03
N PHE A 105 -1.76 -20.06 -11.73
CA PHE A 105 -0.84 -18.94 -11.91
C PHE A 105 0.36 -19.25 -12.82
N GLN A 106 0.40 -20.43 -13.47
CA GLN A 106 1.54 -20.85 -14.30
C GLN A 106 1.89 -19.87 -15.43
N SER A 107 0.88 -19.19 -15.98
CA SER A 107 1.05 -18.17 -17.04
C SER A 107 1.02 -16.74 -16.52
N ALA A 108 0.76 -16.54 -15.22
CA ALA A 108 0.60 -15.22 -14.64
C ALA A 108 1.94 -14.46 -14.63
N GLN A 109 1.90 -13.20 -15.03
CA GLN A 109 3.07 -12.32 -15.04
C GLN A 109 2.73 -10.99 -14.39
N PHE A 110 3.66 -10.53 -13.57
CA PHE A 110 3.68 -9.22 -12.95
C PHE A 110 5.00 -8.54 -13.34
N ASP A 111 4.92 -7.33 -13.88
CA ASP A 111 6.09 -6.57 -14.32
C ASP A 111 5.93 -5.09 -13.96
N ILE A 112 7.04 -4.45 -13.61
CA ILE A 112 7.13 -3.03 -13.29
C ILE A 112 8.10 -2.37 -14.27
N LYS A 113 7.60 -1.35 -14.96
CA LYS A 113 8.42 -0.45 -15.76
C LYS A 113 8.55 0.91 -15.09
N THR A 114 9.78 1.41 -15.04
CA THR A 114 10.08 2.78 -14.64
C THR A 114 10.49 3.61 -15.86
N THR A 115 9.97 4.82 -15.94
CA THR A 115 10.35 5.86 -16.91
C THR A 115 11.16 6.98 -16.26
N LYS A 116 11.27 6.99 -14.92
CA LYS A 116 12.02 8.00 -14.18
C LYS A 116 13.50 7.62 -14.16
N ASN A 117 14.35 8.55 -14.61
CA ASN A 117 15.76 8.54 -14.23
C ASN A 117 15.82 8.78 -12.72
N LEU A 118 16.10 7.73 -11.96
CA LEU A 118 16.21 7.79 -10.50
C LEU A 118 17.27 8.81 -10.10
N SER A 119 16.97 9.72 -9.18
CA SER A 119 17.91 10.74 -8.73
C SER A 119 18.73 10.20 -7.56
N LEU A 120 20.04 10.42 -7.59
CA LEU A 120 20.96 10.17 -6.47
C LEU A 120 21.26 11.46 -5.70
N GLU A 121 20.34 12.43 -5.70
CA GLU A 121 20.59 13.73 -5.07
C GLU A 121 20.49 13.68 -3.54
N LYS A 122 19.67 12.77 -2.99
CA LYS A 122 19.41 12.70 -1.55
C LYS A 122 20.65 12.32 -0.75
N GLU A 123 20.82 12.94 0.40
CA GLU A 123 21.77 12.46 1.40
C GLU A 123 21.28 11.15 2.02
N PHE A 124 22.21 10.31 2.43
CA PHE A 124 21.91 9.07 3.15
C PHE A 124 22.93 8.88 4.27
N LYS A 125 22.46 8.53 5.45
CA LYS A 125 23.32 8.19 6.59
C LYS A 125 22.66 7.11 7.42
N GLN A 126 23.37 5.99 7.61
CA GLN A 126 22.96 4.91 8.48
C GLN A 126 24.14 4.39 9.30
N THR A 127 23.83 3.78 10.43
CA THR A 127 24.82 3.12 11.28
C THR A 127 24.32 1.75 11.66
N VAL A 128 25.15 0.73 11.46
CA VAL A 128 24.85 -0.67 11.75
C VAL A 128 25.58 -1.06 13.01
N GLY A 129 24.85 -1.61 13.97
CA GLY A 129 25.40 -2.12 15.23
C GLY A 129 24.38 -2.01 16.36
N SER A 130 24.76 -2.42 17.56
CA SER A 130 23.96 -2.19 18.75
C SER A 130 24.15 -0.76 19.25
N ASN A 131 23.31 -0.31 20.19
CA ASN A 131 23.44 1.02 20.80
C ASN A 131 24.81 1.23 21.48
N GLU A 132 25.48 0.15 21.89
CA GLU A 132 26.78 0.19 22.58
C GLU A 132 27.96 -0.12 21.64
N ASN A 133 27.77 -0.99 20.63
CA ASN A 133 28.81 -1.35 19.65
C ASN A 133 28.33 -1.09 18.21
N GLN A 134 28.66 0.08 17.69
CA GLN A 134 28.48 0.41 16.27
C GLN A 134 29.59 -0.24 15.44
N MET A 135 29.20 -1.01 14.42
CA MET A 135 30.11 -1.79 13.58
C MET A 135 30.50 -1.01 12.31
N PHE A 136 29.52 -0.51 11.57
CA PHE A 136 29.74 0.21 10.31
C PHE A 136 28.91 1.48 10.25
N SER A 137 29.46 2.53 9.64
CA SER A 137 28.71 3.69 9.16
C SER A 137 28.63 3.66 7.64
N LEU A 138 27.46 4.05 7.12
CA LEU A 138 27.21 4.22 5.70
C LEU A 138 26.79 5.66 5.48
N THR A 139 27.50 6.39 4.63
CA THR A 139 27.21 7.80 4.35
C THR A 139 27.31 8.09 2.87
N LYS A 140 26.32 8.79 2.33
CA LYS A 140 26.30 9.33 0.98
C LYS A 140 25.96 10.81 1.07
N ALA A 141 26.85 11.66 0.60
CA ALA A 141 26.60 13.10 0.58
C ALA A 141 25.50 13.46 -0.42
N LYS A 142 24.85 14.62 -0.19
CA LYS A 142 23.91 15.22 -1.14
C LYS A 142 24.59 15.42 -2.50
N ASN A 143 23.91 15.09 -3.59
CA ASN A 143 24.41 15.16 -4.98
C ASN A 143 25.65 14.31 -5.30
N SER A 144 26.10 13.44 -4.39
CA SER A 144 27.19 12.49 -4.64
C SER A 144 26.63 11.15 -5.11
N ASN A 145 27.31 10.49 -6.05
CA ASN A 145 27.01 9.11 -6.43
C ASN A 145 27.76 8.09 -5.57
N HIS A 146 28.66 8.52 -4.69
CA HIS A 146 29.48 7.63 -3.88
C HIS A 146 28.86 7.35 -2.52
N LEU A 147 28.67 6.06 -2.23
CA LEU A 147 28.38 5.54 -0.90
C LEU A 147 29.69 5.20 -0.21
N ILE A 148 29.98 5.88 0.90
CA ILE A 148 31.15 5.63 1.73
C ILE A 148 30.72 4.73 2.88
N ILE A 149 31.38 3.59 3.03
CA ILE A 149 31.18 2.66 4.13
C ILE A 149 32.45 2.66 4.97
N SER A 150 32.34 2.82 6.27
CA SER A 150 33.50 2.90 7.18
C SER A 150 33.26 2.06 8.43
N LEU A 151 34.27 1.30 8.82
CA LEU A 151 34.31 0.55 10.07
C LEU A 151 34.42 1.52 11.26
N LEU A 152 33.54 1.37 12.24
CA LEU A 152 33.51 2.19 13.46
C LEU A 152 34.21 1.53 14.65
N SER A 153 34.38 0.21 14.63
CA SER A 153 35.15 -0.53 15.64
C SER A 153 36.13 -1.50 14.97
N LYS A 154 37.41 -1.44 15.35
CA LYS A 154 38.43 -2.42 14.96
C LYS A 154 38.49 -3.64 15.88
N LYS A 155 37.83 -3.62 17.04
CA LYS A 155 38.03 -4.62 18.10
C LYS A 155 37.17 -5.87 17.99
N ASP A 156 36.02 -5.81 17.30
CA ASP A 156 35.07 -6.95 17.18
C ASP A 156 35.11 -7.63 15.79
N GLN A 157 36.22 -7.49 15.07
CA GLN A 157 36.36 -7.91 13.66
C GLN A 157 36.32 -9.43 13.43
N THR A 158 36.38 -10.25 14.47
CA THR A 158 36.59 -11.70 14.33
C THR A 158 35.33 -12.54 14.11
N GLU A 159 34.12 -11.97 14.11
CA GLU A 159 32.90 -12.82 14.19
C GLU A 159 31.92 -12.72 13.03
N LEU A 160 31.96 -11.69 12.16
CA LEU A 160 30.96 -11.56 11.09
C LEU A 160 31.44 -12.19 9.77
N PRO A 161 30.76 -13.23 9.25
CA PRO A 161 31.06 -13.80 7.94
C PRO A 161 30.98 -12.74 6.84
N LYS A 162 31.93 -12.79 5.88
CA LYS A 162 31.96 -11.88 4.70
C LYS A 162 30.60 -11.80 4.00
N GLN A 163 29.87 -12.91 3.94
CA GLN A 163 28.54 -12.97 3.32
C GLN A 163 27.50 -12.08 4.03
N ILE A 164 27.55 -11.97 5.36
CA ILE A 164 26.64 -11.10 6.11
C ILE A 164 26.93 -9.64 5.78
N ILE A 165 28.21 -9.25 5.74
CA ILE A 165 28.63 -7.89 5.37
C ILE A 165 28.16 -7.58 3.94
N LYS A 166 28.35 -8.53 3.02
CA LYS A 166 27.89 -8.40 1.63
C LYS A 166 26.39 -8.15 1.53
N ASN A 167 25.58 -8.94 2.25
CA ASN A 167 24.12 -8.78 2.28
C ASN A 167 23.70 -7.43 2.89
N ILE A 168 24.39 -6.97 3.94
CA ILE A 168 24.13 -5.65 4.53
C ILE A 168 24.40 -4.53 3.52
N ILE A 169 25.53 -4.59 2.80
CA ILE A 169 25.85 -3.60 1.75
C ILE A 169 24.81 -3.65 0.63
N GLU A 170 24.39 -4.85 0.22
CA GLU A 170 23.34 -5.06 -0.78
C GLU A 170 22.03 -4.39 -0.35
N ASP A 171 21.56 -4.64 0.87
CA ASP A 171 20.31 -4.07 1.41
C ASP A 171 20.33 -2.53 1.38
N PHE A 172 21.45 -1.90 1.74
CA PHE A 172 21.56 -0.43 1.71
C PHE A 172 21.66 0.14 0.29
N ILE A 173 22.33 -0.56 -0.63
CA ILE A 173 22.34 -0.16 -2.04
C ILE A 173 20.92 -0.25 -2.60
N VAL A 174 20.17 -1.32 -2.27
CA VAL A 174 18.76 -1.46 -2.64
C VAL A 174 17.93 -0.31 -2.06
N GLU A 175 18.08 0.00 -0.77
CA GLU A 175 17.38 1.11 -0.11
C GLU A 175 17.65 2.44 -0.85
N ILE A 176 18.91 2.80 -1.06
CA ILE A 176 19.28 4.08 -1.71
C ILE A 176 18.73 4.16 -3.15
N LEU A 177 18.76 3.06 -3.89
CA LEU A 177 18.35 3.04 -5.30
C LEU A 177 16.84 2.94 -5.51
N PHE A 178 16.12 2.29 -4.60
CA PHE A 178 14.73 1.91 -4.82
C PHE A 178 13.72 2.59 -3.91
N ASP A 179 14.11 3.24 -2.81
CA ASP A 179 13.13 3.83 -1.87
C ASP A 179 12.24 4.92 -2.53
N ASP A 180 12.81 5.68 -3.47
CA ASP A 180 12.06 6.68 -4.25
C ASP A 180 11.14 6.08 -5.33
N LEU A 181 11.46 4.86 -5.79
CA LEU A 181 10.70 4.17 -6.82
C LEU A 181 9.61 3.27 -6.23
N LEU A 182 9.95 2.55 -5.18
CA LEU A 182 9.17 1.50 -4.56
C LEU A 182 8.87 1.90 -3.11
N PRO A 183 7.71 2.54 -2.86
CA PRO A 183 7.36 3.05 -1.54
C PRO A 183 7.20 1.92 -0.52
N ASN A 184 7.24 2.28 0.76
CA ASN A 184 6.75 1.38 1.81
C ASN A 184 5.23 1.28 1.69
N VAL A 185 4.69 0.08 1.89
CA VAL A 185 3.28 -0.19 1.63
C VAL A 185 2.54 -0.55 2.91
N PHE A 186 1.31 -0.07 3.03
CA PHE A 186 0.34 -0.54 4.00
C PHE A 186 -0.95 -0.88 3.25
N ILE A 187 -1.65 -1.93 3.68
CA ILE A 187 -2.92 -2.33 3.08
C ILE A 187 -4.01 -2.43 4.14
N ALA A 188 -5.20 -1.98 3.81
CA ALA A 188 -6.45 -2.28 4.50
C ALA A 188 -7.33 -3.09 3.54
N SER A 189 -7.27 -4.44 3.60
CA SER A 189 -8.02 -5.32 2.69
C SER A 189 -9.53 -5.28 2.94
N ALA A 190 -10.34 -5.84 2.03
CA ALA A 190 -11.80 -5.90 2.21
C ALA A 190 -12.19 -6.74 3.45
N GLU A 191 -11.38 -7.75 3.78
CA GLU A 191 -11.55 -8.66 4.91
C GLU A 191 -11.08 -8.11 6.26
N ARG A 192 -10.55 -6.87 6.29
CA ARG A 192 -10.05 -6.21 7.52
C ARG A 192 -11.05 -6.22 8.68
N THR A 193 -12.35 -6.13 8.37
CA THR A 193 -13.42 -6.19 9.39
C THR A 193 -13.44 -7.54 10.09
N GLY A 194 -13.26 -8.64 9.35
CA GLY A 194 -13.18 -9.99 9.92
C GLY A 194 -11.90 -10.18 10.73
N ALA A 195 -10.77 -9.68 10.23
CA ALA A 195 -9.49 -9.73 10.94
C ALA A 195 -9.54 -8.99 12.30
N ALA A 196 -10.34 -7.92 12.41
CA ALA A 196 -10.53 -7.17 13.65
C ALA A 196 -11.39 -7.88 14.68
N ILE A 197 -12.33 -8.72 14.24
CA ILE A 197 -13.26 -9.45 15.11
C ILE A 197 -12.64 -10.76 15.58
N PHE A 198 -12.14 -11.58 14.64
CA PHE A 198 -11.75 -12.97 14.92
C PHE A 198 -10.29 -13.14 15.34
N LYS A 199 -9.64 -12.06 15.78
CA LYS A 199 -8.23 -12.06 16.14
C LYS A 199 -7.92 -13.09 17.23
N ASP A 200 -8.74 -13.11 18.28
CA ASP A 200 -8.50 -13.94 19.46
C ASP A 200 -8.79 -15.42 19.16
N GLU A 201 -9.80 -15.72 18.34
CA GLU A 201 -10.08 -17.07 17.86
C GLU A 201 -8.96 -17.60 16.95
N LEU A 202 -8.41 -16.74 16.07
CA LEU A 202 -7.25 -17.09 15.24
C LEU A 202 -6.01 -17.38 16.10
N ASP A 203 -5.83 -16.63 17.20
CA ASP A 203 -4.74 -16.86 18.16
C ASP A 203 -4.94 -18.14 18.97
N PHE A 204 -6.17 -18.44 19.37
CA PHE A 204 -6.52 -19.67 20.06
C PHE A 204 -6.31 -20.90 19.18
N ALA A 205 -6.77 -20.86 17.93
CA ALA A 205 -6.56 -21.92 16.96
C ALA A 205 -5.07 -22.20 16.74
N ARG A 206 -4.26 -21.14 16.54
CA ARG A 206 -2.80 -21.26 16.39
C ARG A 206 -2.14 -21.86 17.63
N THR A 207 -2.51 -21.39 18.82
CA THR A 207 -1.94 -21.86 20.09
C THR A 207 -2.30 -23.32 20.37
N ARG A 208 -3.54 -23.72 20.07
CA ARG A 208 -4.01 -25.10 20.22
C ARG A 208 -3.27 -26.05 19.26
N LEU A 209 -3.11 -25.65 18.00
CA LEU A 209 -2.30 -26.39 17.03
C LEU A 209 -0.87 -26.58 17.54
N LEU A 210 -0.19 -25.52 17.97
CA LEU A 210 1.16 -25.63 18.53
C LEU A 210 1.23 -26.63 19.69
N LYS A 211 0.25 -26.60 20.61
CA LYS A 211 0.18 -27.52 21.76
C LYS A 211 -0.07 -28.97 21.36
N GLU A 212 -1.00 -29.25 20.44
CA GLU A 212 -1.27 -30.60 19.95
C GLU A 212 -0.06 -31.17 19.17
N MET A 213 0.77 -30.29 18.59
CA MET A 213 1.93 -30.65 17.77
C MET A 213 3.22 -30.87 18.55
N HIS A 214 3.35 -30.33 19.77
CA HIS A 214 4.44 -30.67 20.70
C HIS A 214 4.38 -32.13 21.20
N GLY A 215 3.28 -32.85 20.96
CA GLY A 215 3.13 -34.28 21.27
C GLY A 215 3.70 -35.24 20.21
N ASN A 216 3.95 -34.78 18.98
CA ASN A 216 4.42 -35.62 17.87
C ASN A 216 5.89 -35.33 17.55
N LYS A 217 6.79 -36.29 17.84
CA LYS A 217 8.26 -36.14 17.71
C LYS A 217 8.80 -36.10 16.28
N GLU A 218 7.96 -36.23 15.25
CA GLU A 218 8.39 -36.34 13.85
C GLU A 218 8.25 -35.04 13.03
N VAL A 219 7.81 -33.94 13.62
CA VAL A 219 7.54 -32.71 12.85
C VAL A 219 8.58 -31.63 13.13
N ASP A 220 9.30 -31.22 12.08
CA ASP A 220 10.29 -30.13 12.14
C ASP A 220 9.59 -28.79 12.48
N PRO A 221 9.93 -28.15 13.62
CA PRO A 221 9.33 -26.88 14.05
C PRO A 221 9.48 -25.74 13.03
N ILE A 222 10.55 -25.75 12.22
CA ILE A 222 10.80 -24.73 11.19
C ILE A 222 9.85 -24.96 10.01
N ASP A 223 9.76 -26.19 9.51
CA ASP A 223 8.91 -26.58 8.38
C ASP A 223 7.41 -26.38 8.70
N LEU A 224 7.06 -26.45 9.98
CA LEU A 224 5.72 -26.18 10.52
C LEU A 224 5.36 -24.70 10.65
N LEU A 225 6.31 -23.86 11.04
CA LEU A 225 6.12 -22.41 11.03
C LEU A 225 5.80 -21.89 9.63
N PHE A 226 6.34 -22.54 8.59
CA PHE A 226 6.12 -22.19 7.19
C PHE A 226 4.90 -22.86 6.55
N LYS A 227 4.46 -24.04 7.01
CA LYS A 227 3.28 -24.76 6.45
C LYS A 227 1.94 -24.00 6.58
N ASN A 228 1.80 -23.12 7.56
CA ASN A 228 0.54 -22.39 7.82
C ASN A 228 0.41 -21.04 7.07
N TYR A 229 1.39 -20.66 6.24
CA TYR A 229 1.31 -19.41 5.44
C TYR A 229 0.36 -19.51 4.22
N HIS A 230 -0.55 -20.50 4.19
CA HIS A 230 -1.34 -20.83 3.00
C HIS A 230 -2.87 -20.75 3.18
N ASP A 231 -3.38 -20.34 4.35
CA ASP A 231 -4.84 -20.32 4.56
C ASP A 231 -5.51 -19.05 4.01
N TYR A 232 -4.77 -17.95 3.89
CA TYR A 232 -5.31 -16.66 3.44
C TYR A 232 -4.30 -15.91 2.56
N PRO A 233 -4.77 -15.08 1.62
CA PRO A 233 -3.90 -14.20 0.84
C PRO A 233 -3.05 -13.29 1.73
N LEU A 234 -1.82 -12.99 1.27
CA LEU A 234 -0.83 -12.20 2.02
C LEU A 234 -1.37 -10.86 2.55
N PRO A 235 -2.18 -10.07 1.82
CA PRO A 235 -2.81 -8.87 2.37
C PRO A 235 -3.63 -9.10 3.64
N VAL A 236 -4.45 -10.16 3.64
CA VAL A 236 -5.32 -10.52 4.78
C VAL A 236 -4.46 -10.93 5.97
N GLU A 237 -3.42 -11.72 5.72
CA GLU A 237 -2.45 -12.10 6.73
C GLU A 237 -1.80 -10.85 7.38
N LYS A 238 -1.39 -9.89 6.55
CA LYS A 238 -0.78 -8.63 7.02
C LYS A 238 -1.74 -7.78 7.83
N ASN A 239 -3.03 -7.76 7.50
CA ASN A 239 -4.05 -7.11 8.34
C ASN A 239 -4.18 -7.81 9.71
N VAL A 240 -4.20 -9.15 9.75
CA VAL A 240 -4.21 -9.91 11.02
C VAL A 240 -2.94 -9.62 11.85
N GLU A 241 -1.76 -9.62 11.24
CA GLU A 241 -0.49 -9.27 11.90
C GLU A 241 -0.50 -7.85 12.46
N PHE A 242 -1.05 -6.90 11.70
CA PHE A 242 -1.20 -5.52 12.12
C PHE A 242 -2.09 -5.41 13.36
N ILE A 243 -3.24 -6.08 13.34
CA ILE A 243 -4.22 -6.10 14.45
C ILE A 243 -3.64 -6.77 15.71
N ARG A 244 -2.79 -7.79 15.55
CA ARG A 244 -1.98 -8.37 16.64
C ARG A 244 -1.03 -7.39 17.27
N ARG A 245 -0.53 -6.43 16.50
CA ARG A 245 0.51 -5.47 16.93
C ARG A 245 -0.04 -4.12 17.37
N LEU A 246 -1.37 -3.89 17.37
CA LEU A 246 -1.96 -2.58 17.70
C LEU A 246 -1.48 -2.01 19.03
N LYS A 247 -1.32 -2.84 20.07
CA LYS A 247 -0.74 -2.42 21.35
C LYS A 247 0.65 -1.80 21.18
N LYS A 248 1.56 -2.49 20.48
CA LYS A 248 2.92 -2.00 20.23
C LYS A 248 2.91 -0.77 19.32
N ILE A 249 2.01 -0.75 18.35
CA ILE A 249 1.87 0.34 17.38
C ILE A 249 1.35 1.62 18.05
N SER A 250 0.38 1.50 18.96
CA SER A 250 -0.24 2.63 19.67
C SER A 250 0.72 3.46 20.51
N LYS A 251 1.90 2.92 20.83
CA LYS A 251 2.98 3.60 21.57
C LYS A 251 3.79 4.57 20.70
N LYS A 252 3.53 4.61 19.39
CA LYS A 252 4.18 5.49 18.42
C LYS A 252 3.17 6.51 17.93
N ASP A 253 3.64 7.69 17.54
CA ASP A 253 2.83 8.66 16.83
C ASP A 253 3.42 8.89 15.44
N SER A 254 2.53 9.00 14.44
CA SER A 254 2.90 9.46 13.10
C SER A 254 3.12 10.97 13.08
N PHE A 255 3.63 11.48 11.97
CA PHE A 255 3.75 12.93 11.74
C PHE A 255 2.37 13.63 11.72
N ILE A 256 1.32 12.93 11.26
CA ILE A 256 -0.05 13.46 11.17
C ILE A 256 -0.59 13.90 12.54
N VAL A 257 -0.26 13.17 13.62
CA VAL A 257 -0.71 13.54 14.98
C VAL A 257 -0.22 14.93 15.39
N LYS A 258 1.02 15.26 15.02
CA LYS A 258 1.70 16.49 15.43
C LYS A 258 1.42 17.64 14.48
N GLU A 259 1.40 17.36 13.18
CA GLU A 259 1.38 18.38 12.12
C GLU A 259 -0.02 18.62 11.56
N HIS A 260 -0.90 17.60 11.58
CA HIS A 260 -2.24 17.63 10.96
C HIS A 260 -3.34 17.01 11.86
N PRO A 261 -3.51 17.50 13.10
CA PRO A 261 -4.50 16.95 14.04
C PRO A 261 -5.95 17.13 13.59
N ASP A 262 -6.22 18.06 12.66
CA ASP A 262 -7.53 18.31 12.11
C ASP A 262 -8.04 17.16 11.22
N ILE A 263 -7.15 16.45 10.51
CA ILE A 263 -7.50 15.23 9.76
C ILE A 263 -7.98 14.13 10.72
N LEU A 264 -7.27 13.95 11.85
CA LEU A 264 -7.67 12.95 12.86
C LEU A 264 -8.97 13.34 13.57
N LYS A 265 -9.22 14.63 13.74
CA LYS A 265 -10.51 15.12 14.25
C LYS A 265 -11.65 14.80 13.27
N LYS A 266 -11.48 15.13 11.98
CA LYS A 266 -12.43 14.80 10.91
C LYS A 266 -12.72 13.29 10.87
N PHE A 267 -11.68 12.46 11.00
CA PHE A 267 -11.83 11.02 11.09
C PHE A 267 -12.61 10.56 12.34
N SER A 268 -12.35 11.15 13.50
CA SER A 268 -13.10 10.86 14.73
C SER A 268 -14.57 11.27 14.63
N ASP A 269 -14.88 12.33 13.90
CA ASP A 269 -16.24 12.79 13.65
C ASP A 269 -17.00 11.80 12.76
N ILE A 270 -16.37 11.24 11.71
CA ILE A 270 -16.93 10.15 10.87
C ILE A 270 -17.29 8.92 11.72
N LEU A 271 -16.41 8.55 12.64
CA LEU A 271 -16.64 7.41 13.55
C LEU A 271 -17.69 7.69 14.61
N GLY A 272 -17.96 8.96 14.91
CA GLY A 272 -18.74 9.36 16.08
C GLY A 272 -18.07 8.95 17.40
N GLY A 273 -16.74 8.86 17.46
CA GLY A 273 -16.00 8.41 18.64
C GLY A 273 -14.50 8.23 18.41
N LYS A 274 -13.81 7.56 19.35
CA LYS A 274 -12.35 7.36 19.32
C LYS A 274 -11.96 5.96 19.79
N TYR A 275 -10.94 5.40 19.15
CA TYR A 275 -10.23 4.21 19.65
C TYR A 275 -9.33 4.57 20.83
N GLN A 276 -9.35 3.74 21.87
CA GLN A 276 -8.51 3.87 23.06
C GLN A 276 -8.05 2.49 23.52
N LEU A 277 -6.92 2.44 24.22
CA LEU A 277 -6.56 1.26 25.00
C LEU A 277 -7.06 1.42 26.43
N ASP A 278 -7.62 0.37 27.00
CA ASP A 278 -7.98 0.34 28.41
C ASP A 278 -6.74 0.07 29.31
N LYS A 279 -6.97 -0.08 30.62
CA LYS A 279 -5.89 -0.35 31.59
C LYS A 279 -5.22 -1.72 31.40
N SER A 280 -5.93 -2.65 30.75
CA SER A 280 -5.45 -4.00 30.43
C SER A 280 -4.83 -4.07 29.03
N ASP A 281 -4.63 -2.92 28.38
CA ASP A 281 -4.17 -2.78 27.00
C ASP A 281 -5.11 -3.42 25.95
N ASN A 282 -6.39 -3.60 26.28
CA ASN A 282 -7.41 -4.03 25.34
C ASN A 282 -7.90 -2.84 24.52
N LEU A 283 -8.15 -3.08 23.23
CA LEU A 283 -8.65 -2.07 22.33
C LEU A 283 -10.15 -1.87 22.51
N ILE A 284 -10.53 -0.66 22.89
CA ILE A 284 -11.91 -0.23 23.09
C ILE A 284 -12.26 0.93 22.16
N PHE A 285 -13.53 1.03 21.82
CA PHE A 285 -14.12 2.19 21.17
C PHE A 285 -14.95 3.00 22.17
N ARG A 286 -14.73 4.31 22.21
CA ARG A 286 -15.51 5.24 23.03
C ARG A 286 -16.32 6.17 22.14
N PRO A 287 -17.65 6.03 22.09
CA PRO A 287 -18.51 6.94 21.34
C PRO A 287 -18.46 8.37 21.91
N ASN A 288 -18.63 9.35 21.03
CA ASN A 288 -18.78 10.75 21.39
C ASN A 288 -20.06 10.92 22.24
N LYS A 289 -20.00 11.79 23.24
CA LYS A 289 -21.13 12.09 24.15
C LYS A 289 -21.63 10.88 24.97
N SER A 290 -20.87 9.79 25.02
CA SER A 290 -21.15 8.63 25.87
C SER A 290 -19.98 8.33 26.82
N THR A 291 -20.31 7.77 27.98
CA THR A 291 -19.32 7.22 28.93
C THR A 291 -19.08 5.73 28.71
N ILE A 292 -19.90 5.08 27.88
CA ILE A 292 -19.80 3.65 27.58
C ILE A 292 -18.49 3.39 26.83
N LYS A 293 -17.84 2.29 27.21
CA LYS A 293 -16.69 1.72 26.52
C LYS A 293 -17.18 0.45 25.84
N LEU A 294 -16.95 0.35 24.54
CA LEU A 294 -17.36 -0.79 23.72
C LEU A 294 -16.13 -1.56 23.31
N GLU A 295 -16.21 -2.88 23.38
CA GLU A 295 -15.25 -3.72 22.66
C GLU A 295 -15.47 -3.59 21.15
N LEU A 296 -14.47 -3.97 20.35
CA LEU A 296 -14.62 -3.90 18.89
C LEU A 296 -15.81 -4.74 18.40
N GLY A 297 -16.05 -5.90 19.01
CA GLY A 297 -17.19 -6.78 18.73
C GLY A 297 -18.56 -6.18 19.06
N GLU A 298 -18.61 -5.10 19.85
CA GLU A 298 -19.83 -4.36 20.23
C GLU A 298 -19.99 -3.05 19.45
N SER A 299 -18.92 -2.59 18.79
CA SER A 299 -18.91 -1.34 18.01
C SER A 299 -19.60 -1.49 16.65
N SER A 300 -19.95 -0.38 15.99
CA SER A 300 -20.59 -0.44 14.66
C SER A 300 -19.66 -1.02 13.59
N SER A 301 -20.23 -1.57 12.52
CA SER A 301 -19.44 -2.13 11.41
C SER A 301 -18.53 -1.10 10.73
N ALA A 302 -18.93 0.17 10.68
CA ALA A 302 -18.10 1.29 10.24
C ALA A 302 -16.87 1.51 11.14
N VAL A 303 -17.05 1.44 12.45
CA VAL A 303 -15.94 1.54 13.42
C VAL A 303 -14.96 0.38 13.25
N ARG A 304 -15.43 -0.82 12.94
CA ARG A 304 -14.55 -1.96 12.69
C ARG A 304 -13.82 -1.84 11.36
N SER A 305 -14.51 -1.45 10.29
CA SER A 305 -13.91 -1.36 8.95
C SER A 305 -12.87 -0.23 8.83
N LEU A 306 -12.98 0.83 9.63
CA LEU A 306 -12.04 1.94 9.61
C LEU A 306 -10.88 1.83 10.60
N LEU A 307 -10.82 0.74 11.39
CA LEU A 307 -9.79 0.55 12.41
C LEU A 307 -8.36 0.68 11.85
N ASP A 308 -8.10 -0.04 10.76
CA ASP A 308 -6.78 -0.11 10.13
C ASP A 308 -6.33 1.27 9.62
N LEU A 309 -7.23 1.99 8.94
CA LEU A 309 -6.97 3.34 8.46
C LEU A 309 -6.69 4.31 9.63
N GLY A 310 -7.49 4.23 10.69
CA GLY A 310 -7.34 5.07 11.88
C GLY A 310 -5.98 4.86 12.57
N PHE A 311 -5.59 3.60 12.78
CA PHE A 311 -4.30 3.29 13.39
C PHE A 311 -3.12 3.59 12.47
N TYR A 312 -3.26 3.36 11.16
CA TYR A 312 -2.26 3.74 10.18
C TYR A 312 -1.96 5.25 10.27
N MET A 313 -3.00 6.08 10.10
CA MET A 313 -2.87 7.53 10.12
C MET A 313 -2.30 8.04 11.44
N LYS A 314 -2.75 7.50 12.58
CA LYS A 314 -2.34 7.99 13.90
C LYS A 314 -0.94 7.54 14.30
N HIS A 315 -0.49 6.35 13.90
CA HIS A 315 0.66 5.72 14.57
C HIS A 315 1.83 5.36 13.66
N ILE A 316 1.61 5.07 12.37
CA ILE A 316 2.67 4.52 11.51
C ILE A 316 2.85 5.22 10.16
N ALA A 317 1.91 6.07 9.74
CA ALA A 317 2.00 6.79 8.48
C ALA A 317 3.29 7.61 8.38
N LYS A 318 3.95 7.53 7.22
CA LYS A 318 5.13 8.33 6.87
C LYS A 318 4.95 8.98 5.50
N PRO A 319 5.61 10.13 5.24
CA PRO A 319 5.67 10.69 3.90
C PRO A 319 6.21 9.68 2.88
N ASN A 320 5.70 9.71 1.65
CA ASN A 320 6.04 8.79 0.55
C ASN A 320 5.64 7.32 0.76
N ASP A 321 4.90 6.97 1.82
CA ASP A 321 4.24 5.68 1.92
C ASP A 321 3.20 5.50 0.80
N LEU A 322 2.85 4.23 0.50
CA LEU A 322 1.70 3.84 -0.29
C LEU A 322 0.65 3.20 0.62
N LEU A 323 -0.47 3.90 0.82
CA LEU A 323 -1.67 3.41 1.50
C LEU A 323 -2.60 2.76 0.47
N ILE A 324 -2.77 1.45 0.57
CA ILE A 324 -3.73 0.67 -0.21
C ILE A 324 -4.99 0.43 0.61
N ILE A 325 -6.17 0.74 0.07
CA ILE A 325 -7.45 0.43 0.73
C ILE A 325 -8.38 -0.23 -0.26
N ASP A 326 -8.79 -1.47 0.03
CA ASP A 326 -9.79 -2.16 -0.76
C ASP A 326 -11.19 -1.83 -0.25
N GLU A 327 -12.03 -1.26 -1.11
CA GLU A 327 -13.40 -0.84 -0.80
C GLU A 327 -13.48 0.02 0.49
N PRO A 328 -12.93 1.24 0.47
CA PRO A 328 -13.00 2.16 1.62
C PRO A 328 -14.44 2.48 2.04
N GLU A 329 -15.42 2.32 1.13
CA GLU A 329 -16.85 2.51 1.38
C GLU A 329 -17.52 1.43 2.24
N LEU A 330 -16.85 0.29 2.48
CA LEU A 330 -17.46 -0.84 3.20
C LEU A 330 -18.01 -0.41 4.55
N ASN A 331 -19.30 -0.69 4.75
CA ASN A 331 -20.09 -0.37 5.94
C ASN A 331 -20.32 1.13 6.21
N LEU A 332 -20.07 2.02 5.24
CA LEU A 332 -20.24 3.46 5.39
C LEU A 332 -21.51 3.97 4.73
N HIS A 333 -22.19 4.90 5.42
CA HIS A 333 -23.25 5.71 4.83
C HIS A 333 -22.68 6.62 3.71
N PRO A 334 -23.44 6.94 2.63
CA PRO A 334 -22.97 7.79 1.54
C PRO A 334 -22.31 9.11 1.98
N GLU A 335 -22.84 9.75 3.02
CA GLU A 335 -22.23 10.96 3.59
C GLU A 335 -20.81 10.70 4.11
N ASN A 336 -20.61 9.62 4.86
CA ASN A 336 -19.31 9.22 5.38
C ASN A 336 -18.36 8.75 4.26
N GLN A 337 -18.88 8.19 3.17
CA GLN A 337 -18.06 7.84 2.01
C GLN A 337 -17.42 9.09 1.38
N ARG A 338 -18.18 10.19 1.27
CA ARG A 338 -17.66 11.49 0.83
C ARG A 338 -16.59 12.02 1.79
N LEU A 339 -16.85 12.00 3.10
CA LEU A 339 -15.88 12.46 4.10
C LEU A 339 -14.59 11.63 4.11
N ILE A 340 -14.68 10.32 3.89
CA ILE A 340 -13.51 9.46 3.72
C ILE A 340 -12.74 9.82 2.45
N ALA A 341 -13.40 10.07 1.32
CA ALA A 341 -12.73 10.53 0.11
C ALA A 341 -11.94 11.83 0.36
N GLN A 342 -12.51 12.78 1.10
CA GLN A 342 -11.79 14.00 1.49
C GLN A 342 -10.57 13.72 2.38
N ILE A 343 -10.67 12.79 3.35
CA ILE A 343 -9.50 12.37 4.15
C ILE A 343 -8.42 11.76 3.27
N LEU A 344 -8.78 10.88 2.33
CA LEU A 344 -7.82 10.29 1.39
C LEU A 344 -7.15 11.36 0.53
N ALA A 345 -7.89 12.37 0.07
CA ALA A 345 -7.32 13.52 -0.62
C ALA A 345 -6.37 14.34 0.27
N ASN A 346 -6.70 14.53 1.55
CA ASN A 346 -5.77 15.16 2.49
C ASN A 346 -4.46 14.36 2.60
N LEU A 347 -4.52 13.03 2.73
CA LEU A 347 -3.32 12.17 2.81
C LEU A 347 -2.46 12.28 1.54
N VAL A 348 -3.09 12.35 0.36
CA VAL A 348 -2.41 12.61 -0.92
C VAL A 348 -1.66 13.93 -0.90
N ASN A 349 -2.29 15.00 -0.40
CA ASN A 349 -1.67 16.31 -0.27
C ASN A 349 -0.55 16.37 0.79
N LEU A 350 -0.54 15.42 1.74
CA LEU A 350 0.56 15.22 2.70
C LEU A 350 1.73 14.39 2.13
N GLY A 351 1.66 13.99 0.85
CA GLY A 351 2.70 13.20 0.19
C GLY A 351 2.61 11.71 0.47
N ILE A 352 1.50 11.21 1.03
CA ILE A 352 1.20 9.77 1.10
C ILE A 352 0.51 9.39 -0.21
N LYS A 353 1.05 8.41 -0.93
CA LYS A 353 0.38 7.87 -2.11
C LYS A 353 -0.79 7.01 -1.65
N VAL A 354 -1.94 7.15 -2.29
CA VAL A 354 -3.15 6.40 -1.97
C VAL A 354 -3.56 5.58 -3.18
N PHE A 355 -3.78 4.29 -2.99
CA PHE A 355 -4.35 3.40 -3.99
C PHE A 355 -5.63 2.80 -3.44
N ILE A 356 -6.74 2.98 -4.14
CA ILE A 356 -8.01 2.40 -3.73
C ILE A 356 -8.63 1.55 -4.82
N THR A 357 -9.37 0.54 -4.39
CA THR A 357 -10.38 -0.13 -5.20
C THR A 357 -11.74 0.22 -4.66
N THR A 358 -12.71 0.53 -5.54
CA THR A 358 -14.03 0.98 -5.08
C THR A 358 -15.15 0.64 -6.06
N HIS A 359 -16.34 0.47 -5.50
CA HIS A 359 -17.63 0.35 -6.14
C HIS A 359 -18.50 1.60 -5.93
N SER A 360 -18.01 2.58 -5.18
CA SER A 360 -18.78 3.74 -4.75
C SER A 360 -18.71 4.88 -5.76
N ASP A 361 -19.87 5.18 -6.35
CA ASP A 361 -20.08 6.39 -7.14
C ASP A 361 -19.93 7.66 -6.28
N TYR A 362 -20.29 7.60 -4.98
CA TYR A 362 -20.14 8.73 -4.06
C TYR A 362 -18.67 9.12 -3.85
N ILE A 363 -17.78 8.14 -3.70
CA ILE A 363 -16.34 8.39 -3.57
C ILE A 363 -15.78 8.98 -4.85
N THR A 364 -16.11 8.41 -6.01
CA THR A 364 -15.61 8.91 -7.29
C THR A 364 -16.12 10.32 -7.61
N LYS A 365 -17.39 10.61 -7.32
CA LYS A 365 -17.98 11.95 -7.48
C LYS A 365 -17.39 12.96 -6.51
N GLU A 366 -17.08 12.55 -5.28
CA GLU A 366 -16.41 13.42 -4.34
C GLU A 366 -15.01 13.79 -4.83
N PHE A 367 -14.20 12.83 -5.28
CA PHE A 367 -12.90 13.16 -5.89
C PHE A 367 -13.04 14.06 -7.11
N SER A 368 -14.04 13.82 -7.97
CA SER A 368 -14.36 14.71 -9.08
C SER A 368 -14.65 16.13 -8.62
N THR A 369 -15.44 16.28 -7.55
CA THR A 369 -15.77 17.59 -6.95
C THR A 369 -14.52 18.29 -6.42
N LEU A 370 -13.63 17.56 -5.72
CA LEU A 370 -12.38 18.10 -5.18
C LEU A 370 -11.41 18.57 -6.28
N ILE A 371 -11.44 17.93 -7.44
CA ILE A 371 -10.68 18.36 -8.63
C ILE A 371 -11.29 19.62 -9.24
N MET A 372 -12.61 19.61 -9.46
CA MET A 372 -13.33 20.72 -10.10
C MET A 372 -13.27 22.01 -9.28
N LEU A 373 -13.36 21.90 -7.95
CA LEU A 373 -13.21 23.03 -7.03
C LEU A 373 -11.79 23.65 -7.08
N ASN A 374 -10.80 22.89 -7.56
CA ASN A 374 -9.42 23.34 -7.72
C ASN A 374 -9.06 23.75 -9.15
N SER A 375 -10.03 23.74 -10.07
CA SER A 375 -9.80 24.00 -11.50
C SER A 375 -9.20 25.38 -11.76
N ASP A 376 -9.59 26.38 -10.96
CA ASP A 376 -9.01 27.71 -10.99
C ASP A 376 -8.91 28.29 -9.57
N ALA A 377 -7.69 28.33 -9.04
CA ALA A 377 -7.40 28.84 -7.70
C ALA A 377 -7.68 30.34 -7.54
N ASN A 378 -7.88 31.10 -8.62
CA ASN A 378 -8.22 32.52 -8.58
C ASN A 378 -9.72 32.78 -8.80
N ASN A 379 -10.52 31.73 -9.03
CA ASN A 379 -11.95 31.89 -9.26
C ASN A 379 -12.73 32.06 -7.94
N ASP A 380 -13.19 33.28 -7.67
CA ASP A 380 -13.91 33.62 -6.43
C ASP A 380 -15.25 32.89 -6.30
N TYR A 381 -15.91 32.52 -7.41
CA TYR A 381 -17.14 31.75 -7.38
C TYR A 381 -16.91 30.32 -6.84
N LEU A 382 -15.85 29.65 -7.30
CA LEU A 382 -15.48 28.31 -6.80
C LEU A 382 -15.08 28.34 -5.32
N LYS A 383 -14.32 29.36 -4.90
CA LYS A 383 -14.00 29.57 -3.47
C LYS A 383 -15.26 29.78 -2.63
N THR A 384 -16.24 30.50 -3.15
CA THR A 384 -17.52 30.74 -2.47
C THR A 384 -18.29 29.43 -2.28
N ILE A 385 -18.36 28.59 -3.32
CA ILE A 385 -18.98 27.26 -3.23
C ILE A 385 -18.24 26.39 -2.21
N ALA A 386 -16.91 26.31 -2.31
CA ALA A 386 -16.08 25.52 -1.40
C ALA A 386 -16.35 25.92 0.07
N ASN A 387 -16.32 27.22 0.37
CA ASN A 387 -16.58 27.72 1.72
C ASN A 387 -18.01 27.43 2.19
N LYS A 388 -19.01 27.59 1.33
CA LYS A 388 -20.43 27.34 1.66
C LYS A 388 -20.67 25.87 2.01
N GLU A 389 -20.06 24.96 1.27
CA GLU A 389 -20.20 23.51 1.44
C GLU A 389 -19.17 22.93 2.45
N GLY A 390 -18.32 23.76 3.05
CA GLY A 390 -17.39 23.37 4.12
C GLY A 390 -16.08 22.74 3.65
N TYR A 391 -15.74 22.83 2.36
CA TYR A 391 -14.47 22.36 1.80
C TYR A 391 -13.32 23.28 2.20
N LYS A 392 -12.17 22.66 2.53
CA LYS A 392 -10.92 23.37 2.82
C LYS A 392 -9.95 23.25 1.65
N CYS A 393 -8.99 24.16 1.58
CA CYS A 393 -7.93 24.14 0.56
C CYS A 393 -7.15 22.80 0.55
N ASN A 394 -6.93 22.20 1.72
CA ASN A 394 -6.19 20.93 1.82
C ASN A 394 -7.03 19.71 1.39
N ASP A 395 -8.34 19.86 1.18
CA ASP A 395 -9.18 18.79 0.62
C ASP A 395 -9.04 18.69 -0.91
N LEU A 396 -8.61 19.77 -1.57
CA LEU A 396 -8.62 19.89 -3.03
C LEU A 396 -7.55 19.05 -3.70
N LEU A 397 -7.86 18.52 -4.89
CA LEU A 397 -6.95 17.70 -5.69
C LEU A 397 -6.62 18.37 -7.02
N LYS A 398 -5.47 18.07 -7.58
CA LYS A 398 -5.10 18.45 -8.95
C LYS A 398 -5.29 17.26 -9.89
N PRO A 399 -5.74 17.45 -11.14
CA PRO A 399 -5.93 16.36 -12.10
C PRO A 399 -4.69 15.46 -12.25
N GLN A 400 -3.50 16.05 -12.24
CA GLN A 400 -2.24 15.33 -12.45
C GLN A 400 -1.88 14.39 -11.30
N GLN A 401 -2.43 14.61 -10.09
CA GLN A 401 -2.23 13.73 -8.93
C GLN A 401 -3.05 12.44 -9.08
N VAL A 402 -4.13 12.45 -9.86
CA VAL A 402 -5.12 11.37 -9.91
C VAL A 402 -4.93 10.51 -11.15
N LYS A 403 -4.91 9.20 -10.95
CA LYS A 403 -4.99 8.18 -12.02
C LYS A 403 -6.16 7.25 -11.71
N MET A 404 -7.07 7.08 -12.66
CA MET A 404 -8.22 6.21 -12.48
C MET A 404 -8.34 5.20 -13.62
N TYR A 405 -8.77 3.99 -13.27
CA TYR A 405 -8.96 2.88 -14.19
C TYR A 405 -10.28 2.16 -13.90
N VAL A 406 -11.00 1.77 -14.94
CA VAL A 406 -12.19 0.91 -14.83
C VAL A 406 -11.79 -0.52 -15.20
N ALA A 407 -11.98 -1.45 -14.26
CA ALA A 407 -11.86 -2.88 -14.47
C ALA A 407 -13.12 -3.40 -15.20
N LYS A 408 -12.99 -3.71 -16.49
CA LYS A 408 -14.09 -4.18 -17.34
C LYS A 408 -13.63 -5.03 -18.51
N LYS A 409 -14.59 -5.68 -19.18
CA LYS A 409 -14.36 -6.31 -20.49
C LYS A 409 -14.22 -5.24 -21.57
N ALA A 410 -13.03 -5.07 -22.12
CA ALA A 410 -12.75 -4.15 -23.22
C ALA A 410 -12.05 -4.85 -24.39
N SER A 411 -12.17 -4.25 -25.58
CA SER A 411 -11.49 -4.74 -26.78
C SER A 411 -10.04 -4.28 -26.77
N ILE A 412 -9.12 -5.19 -26.43
CA ILE A 412 -7.69 -4.91 -26.29
C ILE A 412 -6.86 -5.76 -27.25
N LYS A 413 -5.72 -5.21 -27.69
CA LYS A 413 -4.72 -5.97 -28.47
C LYS A 413 -3.78 -6.64 -27.48
N LEU A 414 -3.90 -7.96 -27.35
CA LEU A 414 -3.00 -8.75 -26.49
C LEU A 414 -1.59 -8.80 -27.10
N ASP A 415 -0.58 -8.94 -26.26
CA ASP A 415 0.81 -9.08 -26.69
C ASP A 415 0.96 -10.32 -27.58
N GLY A 416 1.54 -10.14 -28.77
CA GLY A 416 1.71 -11.19 -29.79
C GLY A 416 0.51 -11.34 -30.74
N ASN A 417 -0.63 -10.70 -30.48
CA ASN A 417 -1.81 -10.79 -31.35
C ASN A 417 -1.84 -9.64 -32.38
N THR A 418 -2.34 -9.95 -33.58
CA THR A 418 -2.57 -8.93 -34.64
C THR A 418 -3.92 -8.24 -34.50
N ARG A 419 -4.95 -8.94 -34.00
CA ARG A 419 -6.33 -8.44 -33.82
C ARG A 419 -6.66 -8.17 -32.36
N LYS A 420 -7.57 -7.22 -32.12
CA LYS A 420 -8.13 -6.97 -30.77
C LYS A 420 -9.12 -8.06 -30.39
N THR A 421 -9.12 -8.45 -29.12
CA THR A 421 -10.07 -9.40 -28.55
C THR A 421 -10.68 -8.83 -27.27
N ARG A 422 -11.92 -9.22 -26.98
CA ARG A 422 -12.66 -8.69 -25.82
C ARG A 422 -12.28 -9.46 -24.56
N ASN A 423 -11.51 -8.83 -23.68
CA ASN A 423 -11.04 -9.44 -22.43
C ASN A 423 -11.18 -8.49 -21.25
N ASN A 424 -11.19 -9.04 -20.05
CA ASN A 424 -11.07 -8.26 -18.82
C ASN A 424 -9.70 -7.59 -18.76
N THR A 425 -9.71 -6.29 -18.52
CA THR A 425 -8.54 -5.42 -18.44
C THR A 425 -8.87 -4.18 -17.60
N LEU A 426 -7.88 -3.30 -17.44
CA LEU A 426 -8.04 -1.99 -16.83
C LEU A 426 -8.03 -0.94 -17.93
N THR A 427 -9.12 -0.19 -18.09
CA THR A 427 -9.19 0.91 -19.05
C THR A 427 -8.97 2.24 -18.32
N PRO A 428 -8.03 3.09 -18.76
CA PRO A 428 -7.82 4.40 -18.14
C PRO A 428 -9.07 5.27 -18.27
N VAL A 429 -9.27 6.12 -17.26
CA VAL A 429 -10.29 7.17 -17.21
C VAL A 429 -9.59 8.51 -17.34
N GLU A 430 -10.14 9.40 -18.15
CA GLU A 430 -9.64 10.76 -18.31
C GLU A 430 -10.00 11.61 -17.09
N ILE A 431 -9.04 12.40 -16.62
CA ILE A 431 -9.19 13.29 -15.47
C ILE A 431 -8.95 14.71 -15.99
N ASP A 432 -10.00 15.51 -15.96
CA ASP A 432 -10.04 16.88 -16.45
C ASP A 432 -10.20 17.87 -15.28
N ASP A 433 -9.66 19.07 -15.42
CA ASP A 433 -9.80 20.10 -14.39
C ASP A 433 -11.24 20.60 -14.26
N LYS A 434 -11.96 20.78 -15.37
CA LYS A 434 -13.32 21.35 -15.39
C LYS A 434 -14.42 20.31 -15.29
N LEU A 435 -14.25 19.18 -15.96
CA LEU A 435 -15.22 18.09 -15.99
C LEU A 435 -14.98 17.05 -14.88
N GLY A 436 -13.84 17.13 -14.19
CA GLY A 436 -13.46 16.21 -13.14
C GLY A 436 -13.20 14.80 -13.69
N ILE A 437 -13.88 13.79 -13.13
CA ILE A 437 -13.73 12.39 -13.53
C ILE A 437 -14.88 12.00 -14.47
N SER A 438 -14.59 11.89 -15.78
CA SER A 438 -15.59 11.52 -16.79
C SER A 438 -15.58 10.03 -17.10
N GLY A 439 -16.74 9.35 -17.08
CA GLY A 439 -16.86 7.95 -17.51
C GLY A 439 -16.52 6.91 -16.44
N GLY A 440 -16.94 7.18 -15.19
CA GLY A 440 -16.57 6.43 -13.97
C GLY A 440 -17.07 4.98 -13.87
N GLY A 441 -17.72 4.45 -14.92
CA GLY A 441 -18.06 3.03 -15.04
C GLY A 441 -19.34 2.59 -14.32
N PHE A 442 -20.04 3.49 -13.62
CA PHE A 442 -21.31 3.22 -12.93
C PHE A 442 -22.55 3.81 -13.61
N GLU A 443 -22.34 4.72 -14.57
CA GLU A 443 -23.36 5.46 -15.32
C GLU A 443 -24.43 4.52 -15.93
N ASP A 444 -24.01 3.42 -16.55
CA ASP A 444 -24.95 2.47 -17.19
C ASP A 444 -26.05 1.94 -16.26
N THR A 445 -25.73 1.68 -14.98
CA THR A 445 -26.69 1.13 -14.02
C THR A 445 -27.63 2.22 -13.52
N ILE A 446 -27.08 3.38 -13.18
CA ILE A 446 -27.84 4.53 -12.67
C ILE A 446 -28.78 5.04 -13.77
N ASP A 447 -28.27 5.21 -14.99
CA ASP A 447 -29.06 5.67 -16.13
C ASP A 447 -30.19 4.70 -16.46
N LYS A 448 -29.93 3.40 -16.35
CA LYS A 448 -30.98 2.38 -16.53
C LYS A 448 -32.05 2.50 -15.45
N MET A 449 -31.66 2.72 -14.19
CA MET A 449 -32.63 2.90 -13.10
C MET A 449 -33.45 4.16 -13.29
N ASN A 450 -32.81 5.29 -13.62
CA ASN A 450 -33.49 6.56 -13.88
C ASN A 450 -34.50 6.40 -15.03
N LYS A 451 -34.10 5.78 -16.15
CA LYS A 451 -35.00 5.49 -17.27
C LYS A 451 -36.20 4.65 -16.88
N ILE A 452 -36.01 3.62 -16.04
CA ILE A 452 -37.11 2.79 -15.54
C ILE A 452 -38.05 3.63 -14.68
N GLN A 453 -37.52 4.45 -13.76
CA GLN A 453 -38.32 5.29 -12.88
C GLN A 453 -39.07 6.38 -13.64
N GLU A 454 -38.43 7.05 -14.59
CA GLU A 454 -39.08 8.00 -15.49
C GLU A 454 -40.22 7.32 -16.26
N SER A 455 -40.01 6.10 -16.76
CA SER A 455 -41.04 5.33 -17.46
C SER A 455 -42.23 4.94 -16.57
N ILE A 456 -42.06 4.89 -15.24
CA ILE A 456 -43.14 4.64 -14.27
C ILE A 456 -43.91 5.94 -13.98
N ILE A 457 -43.19 7.06 -13.83
CA ILE A 457 -43.78 8.36 -13.48
C ILE A 457 -44.63 8.92 -14.64
N TRP A 458 -44.21 8.68 -15.88
CA TRP A 458 -44.87 9.19 -17.09
C TRP A 458 -45.82 8.18 -17.76
N GLN A 459 -46.37 7.23 -16.99
CA GLN A 459 -47.57 6.46 -17.36
C GLN A 459 -48.83 7.31 -17.20
#